data_AF-A0A946ZPV2-F1
#
_entry.id   AF-A0A946ZPV2-F1
#
_cell.length_a   1.000
_cell.length_b   1.000
_cell.length_c   1.000
_cell.angle_alpha   90.00
_cell.angle_beta   90.00
_cell.angle_gamma   90.00
#
_symmetry.space_group_name_H-M   'P 1'
#
loop_
_entity.id
_entity.type
_entity.pdbx_description
1 polymer ?
#
loop_
_entity_poly.entity_id
_entity_poly.type
_entity_poly.pdbx_seq_one_letter_code
_entity_poly.pdbx_strand_id
1 'polypeptide(L)'
;FDVVDTGLKMILDPAVPTTISEHFPAIIHPFLEKHNSAIEKVDHLIFHPGGRKIVETVEALFGKLGKNIDDTRETLRLYGNMSSATVLYVLERFMEKEIAEGEQGLILSFGPGFSAQRVLLEW
;
A
#
# COMPACT_ATOMS: atom_id res chain seq x y z
N PHE A 1 -11.45 -14.54 8.43
CA PHE A 1 -12.35 -15.19 7.45
C PHE A 1 -12.90 -16.42 8.13
N ASP A 2 -14.08 -16.86 7.71
CA ASP A 2 -14.62 -18.14 8.14
C ASP A 2 -14.54 -19.13 6.98
N VAL A 3 -14.26 -20.40 7.29
CA VAL A 3 -14.43 -21.49 6.34
C VAL A 3 -15.87 -21.96 6.46
N VAL A 4 -16.63 -21.88 5.36
CA VAL A 4 -18.02 -22.34 5.27
C VAL A 4 -18.15 -23.34 4.12
N ASP A 5 -19.25 -24.09 4.07
CA ASP A 5 -19.46 -25.16 3.07
C ASP A 5 -19.31 -24.68 1.61
N THR A 6 -19.61 -23.41 1.35
CA THR A 6 -19.53 -22.80 0.02
C THR A 6 -18.21 -22.08 -0.26
N GLY A 7 -17.21 -22.16 0.64
CA GLY A 7 -15.88 -21.59 0.46
C GLY A 7 -15.45 -20.64 1.59
N LEU A 8 -14.62 -19.64 1.24
CA LEU A 8 -14.09 -18.68 2.21
C LEU A 8 -15.03 -17.47 2.33
N LYS A 9 -15.56 -17.25 3.53
CA LYS A 9 -16.31 -16.03 3.86
C LYS A 9 -15.34 -14.96 4.35
N MET A 10 -15.07 -13.99 3.49
CA MET A 10 -14.26 -12.83 3.86
C MET A 10 -15.05 -11.91 4.80
N ILE A 11 -14.42 -11.55 5.92
CA ILE A 11 -14.97 -10.62 6.91
C ILE A 11 -13.98 -9.47 6.99
N LEU A 12 -14.46 -8.25 6.74
CA LEU A 12 -13.67 -7.03 6.86
C LEU A 12 -14.31 -6.16 7.94
N ASP A 13 -13.55 -5.88 8.98
CA ASP A 13 -13.98 -5.00 10.05
C ASP A 13 -14.09 -3.55 9.51
N PRO A 14 -15.24 -2.86 9.69
CA PRO A 14 -15.42 -1.48 9.27
C PRO A 14 -14.42 -0.49 9.88
N ALA A 15 -13.78 -0.82 11.02
CA ALA A 15 -12.81 0.02 11.71
C ALA A 15 -11.42 0.05 11.04
N VAL A 16 -11.12 -0.91 10.15
CA VAL A 16 -9.80 -1.06 9.51
C VAL A 16 -9.26 0.25 8.91
N PRO A 17 -10.02 1.04 8.12
CA PRO A 17 -9.50 2.29 7.55
C PRO A 17 -9.08 3.31 8.61
N THR A 18 -9.86 3.44 9.69
CA THR A 18 -9.53 4.34 10.81
C THR A 18 -8.26 3.87 11.51
N THR A 19 -8.15 2.57 11.80
CA THR A 19 -6.95 1.97 12.41
C THR A 19 -5.71 2.18 11.54
N ILE A 20 -5.82 2.06 10.20
CA ILE A 20 -4.73 2.41 9.28
C ILE A 20 -4.31 3.86 9.54
N SER A 21 -5.25 4.81 9.47
CA SER A 21 -4.95 6.24 9.56
C SER A 21 -4.32 6.64 10.90
N GLU A 22 -4.80 6.11 12.01
CA GLU A 22 -4.31 6.43 13.35
C GLU A 22 -2.88 5.90 13.59
N HIS A 23 -2.58 4.71 13.07
CA HIS A 23 -1.27 4.08 13.27
C HIS A 23 -0.28 4.35 12.14
N PHE A 24 -0.71 5.00 11.06
CA PHE A 24 0.10 5.18 9.86
C PHE A 24 1.47 5.80 10.13
N PRO A 25 1.61 6.93 10.88
CA PRO A 25 2.93 7.50 11.16
C PRO A 25 3.84 6.53 11.94
N ALA A 26 3.29 5.82 12.92
CA ALA A 26 4.02 4.86 13.74
C ALA A 26 4.44 3.60 12.95
N ILE A 27 3.72 3.28 11.88
CA ILE A 27 4.07 2.21 10.94
C ILE A 27 5.17 2.68 9.99
N ILE A 28 5.12 3.90 9.46
CA ILE A 28 6.00 4.28 8.36
C ILE A 28 7.33 4.88 8.85
N HIS A 29 7.30 5.85 9.77
CA HIS A 29 8.50 6.60 10.14
C HIS A 29 9.60 5.73 10.78
N PRO A 30 9.31 4.88 11.79
CA PRO A 30 10.35 4.07 12.42
C PRO A 30 10.99 3.06 11.46
N PHE A 31 10.21 2.59 10.47
CA PHE A 31 10.72 1.71 9.42
C PHE A 31 11.71 2.45 8.53
N LEU A 32 11.34 3.62 8.01
CA LEU A 32 12.22 4.41 7.14
C LEU A 32 13.48 4.88 7.87
N GLU A 33 13.35 5.33 9.12
CA GLU A 33 14.48 5.76 9.96
C GLU A 33 15.51 4.63 10.15
N LYS A 34 15.05 3.40 10.39
CA LYS A 34 15.93 2.22 10.49
C LYS A 34 16.75 1.97 9.23
N HIS A 35 16.28 2.45 8.09
CA HIS A 35 16.93 2.35 6.78
C HIS A 35 17.61 3.67 6.34
N ASN A 36 17.85 4.62 7.25
CA ASN A 36 18.45 5.94 6.96
C ASN A 36 17.66 6.76 5.91
N SER A 37 16.36 6.51 5.81
CA SER A 37 15.42 7.21 4.93
C SER A 37 14.39 8.00 5.75
N ALA A 38 13.54 8.76 5.06
CA ALA A 38 12.43 9.52 5.63
C ALA A 38 11.28 9.56 4.63
N ILE A 39 10.06 9.87 5.07
CA ILE A 39 8.89 9.83 4.18
C ILE A 39 9.00 10.87 3.05
N GLU A 40 9.75 11.95 3.30
CA GLU A 40 10.05 13.01 2.35
C GLU A 40 10.94 12.52 1.21
N LYS A 41 11.79 11.51 1.45
CA LYS A 41 12.68 10.90 0.46
C LYS A 41 12.02 9.79 -0.37
N VAL A 42 10.84 9.32 0.04
CA VAL A 42 10.11 8.32 -0.75
C VAL A 42 9.47 9.03 -1.92
N ASP A 43 9.81 8.62 -3.14
CA ASP A 43 9.30 9.19 -4.38
C ASP A 43 8.07 8.40 -4.87
N HIS A 44 8.12 7.07 -4.73
CA HIS A 44 7.15 6.15 -5.31
C HIS A 44 6.37 5.37 -4.25
N LEU A 45 5.05 5.29 -4.39
CA LEU A 45 4.19 4.51 -3.52
C LEU A 45 3.57 3.32 -4.26
N ILE A 46 3.99 2.12 -3.86
CA ILE A 46 3.53 0.85 -4.42
C ILE A 46 2.56 0.24 -3.40
N PHE A 47 1.30 0.64 -3.48
CA PHE A 47 0.30 0.31 -2.47
C PHE A 47 -0.59 -0.86 -2.88
N HIS A 48 -0.89 -1.78 -1.96
CA HIS A 48 -1.89 -2.83 -2.19
C HIS A 48 -3.33 -2.28 -1.99
N PRO A 49 -4.19 -2.28 -3.03
CA PRO A 49 -5.55 -1.75 -2.92
C PRO A 49 -6.50 -2.80 -2.32
N GLY A 50 -6.49 -2.95 -0.99
CA GLY A 50 -7.35 -3.92 -0.29
C GLY A 50 -8.86 -3.63 -0.44
N GLY A 51 -9.25 -2.38 -0.66
CA GLY A 51 -10.63 -1.97 -0.91
C GLY A 51 -10.78 -0.45 -1.02
N ARG A 52 -11.91 0.03 -1.57
CA ARG A 52 -12.13 1.45 -1.89
C ARG A 52 -11.84 2.41 -0.72
N LYS A 53 -12.40 2.14 0.46
CA LYS A 53 -12.18 3.00 1.64
C LYS A 53 -10.71 3.06 2.06
N ILE A 54 -9.99 1.94 1.95
CA ILE A 54 -8.56 1.88 2.28
C ILE A 54 -7.75 2.74 1.29
N VAL A 55 -8.08 2.64 -0.01
CA VAL A 55 -7.46 3.47 -1.05
C VAL A 55 -7.70 4.95 -0.78
N GLU A 56 -8.94 5.35 -0.50
CA GLU A 56 -9.31 6.75 -0.17
C GLU A 56 -8.56 7.27 1.08
N THR A 57 -8.45 6.45 2.13
CA THR A 57 -7.68 6.79 3.34
C THR A 57 -6.20 7.01 3.04
N VAL A 58 -5.59 6.09 2.29
CA VAL A 58 -4.16 6.14 1.97
C VAL A 58 -3.86 7.31 1.04
N GLU A 59 -4.70 7.55 0.04
CA GLU A 59 -4.63 8.72 -0.85
C GLU A 59 -4.70 10.04 -0.06
N ALA A 60 -5.58 10.15 0.92
CA ALA A 60 -5.69 11.35 1.75
C ALA A 60 -4.47 11.56 2.66
N LEU A 61 -3.84 10.49 3.15
CA LEU A 61 -2.66 10.57 4.01
C LEU A 61 -1.42 10.99 3.20
N PHE A 62 -1.18 10.32 2.09
CA PHE A 62 -0.01 10.58 1.24
C PHE A 62 -0.18 11.82 0.35
N GLY A 63 -1.41 12.16 -0.05
CA GLY A 63 -1.70 13.37 -0.81
C GLY A 63 -1.31 14.65 -0.07
N LYS A 64 -1.44 14.67 1.25
CA LYS A 64 -0.93 15.78 2.10
C LYS A 64 0.59 15.93 2.05
N LEU A 65 1.30 14.88 1.64
CA LEU A 65 2.75 14.83 1.51
C LEU A 65 3.19 15.00 0.04
N GLY A 66 2.28 15.41 -0.85
CA GLY A 66 2.56 15.61 -2.27
C GLY A 66 2.72 14.30 -3.07
N LYS A 67 2.27 13.16 -2.52
CA LYS A 67 2.41 11.83 -3.13
C LYS A 67 1.06 11.32 -3.63
N ASN A 68 1.07 10.54 -4.71
CA ASN A 68 -0.14 9.93 -5.28
C ASN A 68 -0.07 8.40 -5.24
N ILE A 69 -1.19 7.75 -5.55
CA ILE A 69 -1.30 6.29 -5.69
C ILE A 69 -1.94 5.92 -7.03
N ASP A 70 -1.61 6.67 -8.09
CA ASP A 70 -2.30 6.59 -9.38
C ASP A 70 -2.16 5.20 -10.02
N ASP A 71 -0.95 4.61 -9.99
CA ASP A 71 -0.74 3.25 -10.49
C ASP A 71 -1.48 2.19 -9.68
N THR A 72 -1.68 2.42 -8.39
CA THR A 72 -2.51 1.56 -7.55
C THR A 72 -3.96 1.63 -7.99
N ARG A 73 -4.48 2.84 -8.25
CA ARG A 73 -5.85 3.05 -8.75
C ARG A 73 -6.04 2.45 -10.13
N GLU A 74 -5.07 2.61 -11.03
CA GLU A 74 -5.14 2.07 -12.38
C GLU A 74 -5.07 0.54 -12.39
N THR A 75 -4.23 -0.06 -11.56
CA THR A 75 -4.19 -1.51 -11.36
C THR A 75 -5.55 -2.04 -10.87
N LEU A 76 -6.14 -1.36 -9.87
CA LEU A 76 -7.47 -1.73 -9.37
C LEU A 76 -8.55 -1.57 -10.45
N ARG A 77 -8.46 -0.53 -11.29
CA ARG A 77 -9.41 -0.28 -12.40
C ARG A 77 -9.33 -1.36 -13.47
N LEU A 78 -8.14 -1.82 -13.81
CA LEU A 78 -7.89 -2.81 -14.86
C LEU A 78 -8.17 -4.25 -14.39
N TYR A 79 -7.78 -4.59 -13.17
CA TYR A 79 -7.71 -5.98 -12.71
C TYR A 79 -8.55 -6.28 -11.47
N GLY A 80 -9.06 -5.26 -10.78
CA GLY A 80 -9.70 -5.44 -9.47
C GLY A 80 -8.71 -5.84 -8.37
N ASN A 81 -9.24 -6.28 -7.23
CA ASN A 81 -8.42 -6.80 -6.14
C ASN A 81 -8.17 -8.30 -6.37
N MET A 82 -6.96 -8.63 -6.82
CA MET A 82 -6.47 -9.99 -7.06
C MET A 82 -5.79 -10.60 -5.82
N SER A 83 -6.15 -10.15 -4.62
CA SER A 83 -5.49 -10.51 -3.36
C SER A 83 -4.00 -10.13 -3.37
N SER A 84 -3.14 -10.98 -2.81
CA SER A 84 -1.69 -10.74 -2.64
C SER A 84 -0.96 -10.38 -3.93
N ALA A 85 -1.39 -10.89 -5.09
CA ALA A 85 -0.76 -10.60 -6.38
C ALA A 85 -0.91 -9.12 -6.79
N THR A 86 -1.93 -8.42 -6.30
CA THR A 86 -2.25 -7.05 -6.75
C THR A 86 -1.09 -6.08 -6.56
N VAL A 87 -0.35 -6.18 -5.44
CA VAL A 87 0.78 -5.26 -5.18
C VAL A 87 1.94 -5.47 -6.14
N LEU A 88 2.12 -6.70 -6.64
CA LEU A 88 3.15 -7.02 -7.63
C LEU A 88 2.80 -6.43 -9.00
N TYR A 89 1.53 -6.35 -9.35
CA TYR A 89 1.07 -5.68 -10.58
C TYR A 89 1.23 -4.16 -10.48
N VAL A 90 1.06 -3.58 -9.28
CA VAL A 90 1.42 -2.17 -9.08
C VAL A 90 2.94 -2.00 -9.25
N LEU A 91 3.75 -2.88 -8.66
CA LEU A 91 5.21 -2.84 -8.78
C LEU A 91 5.68 -2.96 -10.23
N GLU A 92 5.12 -3.89 -11.00
CA GLU A 92 5.41 -4.08 -12.43
C GLU A 92 5.29 -2.77 -13.22
N ARG A 93 4.23 -1.98 -12.95
CA ARG A 93 4.05 -0.67 -13.59
C ARG A 93 5.14 0.34 -13.26
N PHE A 94 5.79 0.25 -12.10
CA PHE A 94 6.96 1.07 -11.78
C PHE A 94 8.23 0.51 -12.41
N MET A 95 8.35 -0.83 -12.55
CA MET A 95 9.48 -1.46 -13.23
C MET A 95 9.53 -1.15 -14.73
N GLU A 96 8.38 -0.83 -15.34
CA GLU A 96 8.27 -0.42 -16.76
C GLU A 96 8.54 1.07 -17.00
N LYS A 97 8.68 1.88 -15.94
CA LYS A 97 8.97 3.31 -16.05
C LYS A 97 10.48 3.57 -16.06
N GLU A 98 10.86 4.67 -16.70
CA GLU A 98 12.17 5.26 -16.49
C GLU A 98 12.15 6.02 -15.14
N ILE A 99 12.72 5.40 -14.12
CA ILE A 99 12.90 5.97 -12.77
C ILE A 99 14.38 6.29 -12.59
N ALA A 100 14.70 7.47 -12.04
CA ALA A 100 16.08 7.87 -11.87
C ALA A 100 16.78 7.05 -10.77
N GLU A 101 18.08 6.80 -10.97
CA GLU A 101 18.94 6.15 -9.98
C GLU A 101 18.92 6.94 -8.65
N GLY A 102 18.74 6.21 -7.55
CA GLY A 102 18.65 6.74 -6.20
C GLY A 102 17.25 7.20 -5.77
N GLU A 103 16.25 7.20 -6.65
CA GLU A 103 14.86 7.42 -6.22
C GLU A 103 14.38 6.24 -5.36
N GLN A 104 13.52 6.52 -4.37
CA GLN A 104 13.07 5.52 -3.41
C GLN A 104 11.61 5.15 -3.55
N GLY A 105 11.31 3.86 -3.35
CA GLY A 105 9.97 3.31 -3.44
C GLY A 105 9.55 2.65 -2.14
N LEU A 106 8.32 2.89 -1.71
CA LEU A 106 7.75 2.20 -0.57
C LEU A 106 6.62 1.27 -1.03
N ILE A 107 6.87 -0.03 -0.93
CA ILE A 107 5.80 -1.03 -1.03
C ILE A 107 5.09 -1.09 0.31
N LEU A 108 3.77 -0.95 0.32
CA LEU A 108 2.95 -1.04 1.52
C LEU A 108 1.71 -1.92 1.29
N SER A 109 1.47 -2.87 2.18
CA SER A 109 0.31 -3.77 2.15
C SER A 109 -0.28 -4.01 3.53
N PHE A 110 -1.61 -4.22 3.60
CA PHE A 110 -2.33 -4.55 4.82
C PHE A 110 -3.04 -5.91 4.68
N GLY A 111 -3.03 -6.73 5.74
CA GLY A 111 -3.63 -8.06 5.75
C GLY A 111 -4.25 -8.48 7.09
N PRO A 112 -4.90 -9.66 7.17
CA PRO A 112 -5.57 -10.18 8.37
C PRO A 112 -4.66 -10.28 9.60
N GLY A 113 -5.25 -10.21 10.80
CA GLY A 113 -4.53 -9.91 12.05
C GLY A 113 -4.18 -8.42 12.19
N PHE A 114 -4.63 -7.63 11.22
CA PHE A 114 -4.24 -6.27 10.91
C PHE A 114 -2.71 -6.05 11.01
N SER A 115 -2.02 -6.52 9.98
CA SER A 115 -0.58 -6.38 9.86
C SER A 115 -0.23 -5.47 8.69
N ALA A 116 0.75 -4.59 8.89
CA ALA A 116 1.34 -3.76 7.84
C ALA A 116 2.66 -4.38 7.37
N GLN A 117 2.75 -4.72 6.09
CA GLN A 117 3.99 -5.15 5.44
C GLN A 117 4.57 -4.01 4.61
N ARG A 118 5.88 -3.78 4.77
CA ARG A 118 6.63 -2.68 4.15
C ARG A 118 7.90 -3.22 3.51
N VAL A 119 8.22 -2.73 2.32
CA VAL A 119 9.52 -2.93 1.67
C VAL A 119 9.98 -1.58 1.15
N LEU A 120 11.21 -1.20 1.49
CA LEU A 120 11.88 -0.03 0.91
C LEU A 120 12.70 -0.51 -0.30
N LEU A 121 12.49 0.15 -1.42
CA LEU A 121 13.23 -0.02 -2.67
C LEU A 121 14.04 1.23 -2.95
N GLU A 122 15.14 1.06 -3.67
CA GLU A 122 15.94 2.11 -4.26
C GLU A 122 16.28 1.65 -5.68
N TRP A 123 16.12 2.54 -6.66
CA TRP A 123 16.44 2.25 -8.07
C TRP A 123 17.92 2.48 -8.37
#